data_AF-A0A1L9NR30-F1
#
_entry.id   AF-A0A1L9NR30-F1
#
_cell.length_a   1.000
_cell.length_b   1.000
_cell.length_c   1.000
_cell.angle_alpha   90.00
_cell.angle_beta   90.00
_cell.angle_gamma   90.00
#
_symmetry.space_group_name_H-M   'P 1'
#
loop_
_entity.id
_entity.type
_entity.pdbx_description
1 polymer ?
#
loop_
_entity_poly.entity_id
_entity_poly.type
_entity_poly.pdbx_seq_one_letter_code
_entity_poly.pdbx_strand_id
1 'polypeptide(L)'
;MKGFDERWKDFPDYILGVTKEIWEDRNIAALKQYYADGIYVRSPASFVKGNRDVIGATMATLNEFPDRRLLGEDVIWCGTPETGMLSSHRLLSTATHLGEGVYGEATGKQVRYRILADCHAINNQINDEWLVRDQGAIVRQMGWDAKQYAVDLIEREGGPEACVQPFHPDLDEQGPYRGRGNDSVWGNAFAHILSEIMDANLAIIPQHYDRAVTGYFPGGQELSSTDGVDSFWMGLRAAFPSATFQIEHLMGREDPLMPARAALRWSLTGKHDGSGVQRVQRCTSWGFHTRSSALGGCVASTRFLMKQRSGSRLL
;
A
#
# COMPACT_ATOMS: atom_id res chain seq x y z
N MET A 1 -2.19 -8.61 -25.53
CA MET A 1 -2.12 -9.45 -24.31
C MET A 1 -1.39 -10.77 -24.60
N LYS A 2 -0.20 -10.75 -25.23
CA LYS A 2 0.52 -11.99 -25.56
C LYS A 2 0.95 -12.73 -24.28
N GLY A 3 0.71 -14.05 -24.23
CA GLY A 3 1.07 -14.88 -23.07
C GLY A 3 0.11 -14.76 -21.89
N PHE A 4 -0.94 -13.96 -21.98
CA PHE A 4 -2.06 -13.94 -21.04
C PHE A 4 -3.21 -14.74 -21.64
N ASP A 5 -4.11 -15.24 -20.79
CA ASP A 5 -5.33 -15.93 -21.24
C ASP A 5 -6.15 -15.00 -22.17
N GLU A 6 -6.64 -15.55 -23.29
CA GLU A 6 -7.37 -14.80 -24.33
C GLU A 6 -8.69 -14.21 -23.83
N ARG A 7 -9.22 -14.70 -22.71
CA ARG A 7 -10.43 -14.14 -22.09
C ARG A 7 -10.23 -12.72 -21.56
N TRP A 8 -9.00 -12.32 -21.27
CA TRP A 8 -8.70 -10.99 -20.74
C TRP A 8 -8.70 -9.96 -21.86
N LYS A 9 -9.58 -8.96 -21.74
CA LYS A 9 -9.68 -7.88 -22.73
C LYS A 9 -8.40 -7.05 -22.77
N ASP A 10 -7.90 -6.67 -21.61
CA ASP A 10 -6.72 -5.84 -21.43
C ASP A 10 -6.06 -6.11 -20.06
N PHE A 11 -4.98 -5.41 -19.75
CA PHE A 11 -4.23 -5.65 -18.53
C PHE A 11 -4.98 -5.23 -17.24
N PRO A 12 -5.72 -4.10 -17.21
CA PRO A 12 -6.64 -3.81 -16.11
C PRO A 12 -7.68 -4.90 -15.87
N ASP A 13 -8.28 -5.44 -16.92
CA ASP A 13 -9.24 -6.54 -16.84
C ASP A 13 -8.61 -7.80 -16.22
N TYR A 14 -7.38 -8.15 -16.63
CA TYR A 14 -6.60 -9.22 -15.99
C TYR A 14 -6.41 -9.00 -14.48
N ILE A 15 -5.91 -7.83 -14.07
CA ILE A 15 -5.59 -7.55 -12.67
C ILE A 15 -6.85 -7.61 -11.80
N LEU A 16 -7.94 -6.96 -12.23
CA LEU A 16 -9.19 -6.95 -11.46
C LEU A 16 -9.91 -8.30 -11.49
N GLY A 17 -9.88 -9.01 -12.62
CA GLY A 17 -10.48 -10.32 -12.76
C GLY A 17 -9.79 -11.37 -11.91
N VAL A 18 -8.45 -11.47 -11.96
CA VAL A 18 -7.68 -12.37 -11.08
C VAL A 18 -7.94 -12.06 -9.61
N THR A 19 -7.97 -10.77 -9.24
CA THR A 19 -8.29 -10.33 -7.87
C THR A 19 -9.67 -10.83 -7.45
N LYS A 20 -10.70 -10.62 -8.28
CA LYS A 20 -12.06 -11.05 -7.98
C LYS A 20 -12.16 -12.57 -7.86
N GLU A 21 -11.57 -13.32 -8.77
CA GLU A 21 -11.61 -14.79 -8.77
C GLU A 21 -11.00 -15.38 -7.50
N ILE A 22 -9.84 -14.88 -7.07
CA ILE A 22 -9.16 -15.36 -5.87
C ILE A 22 -9.96 -14.99 -4.61
N TRP A 23 -10.36 -13.72 -4.50
CA TRP A 23 -10.83 -13.15 -3.24
C TRP A 23 -12.35 -13.17 -3.06
N GLU A 24 -13.12 -12.87 -4.10
CA GLU A 24 -14.58 -12.80 -4.01
C GLU A 24 -15.24 -14.13 -4.38
N ASP A 25 -14.73 -14.79 -5.43
CA ASP A 25 -15.20 -16.12 -5.85
C ASP A 25 -14.55 -17.25 -5.05
N ARG A 26 -13.64 -16.89 -4.13
CA ARG A 26 -12.93 -17.80 -3.20
C ARG A 26 -12.18 -18.92 -3.93
N ASN A 27 -11.76 -18.69 -5.17
CA ASN A 27 -10.98 -19.65 -5.94
C ASN A 27 -9.49 -19.57 -5.55
N ILE A 28 -9.18 -20.00 -4.32
CA ILE A 28 -7.81 -20.00 -3.77
C ILE A 28 -6.87 -20.85 -4.64
N ALA A 29 -7.40 -21.90 -5.29
CA ALA A 29 -6.62 -22.75 -6.19
C ALA A 29 -6.06 -21.98 -7.40
N ALA A 30 -6.70 -20.87 -7.81
CA ALA A 30 -6.24 -20.02 -8.89
C ALA A 30 -4.90 -19.33 -8.58
N LEU A 31 -4.50 -19.20 -7.31
CA LEU A 31 -3.16 -18.71 -6.94
C LEU A 31 -2.06 -19.58 -7.55
N LYS A 32 -2.26 -20.90 -7.68
CA LYS A 32 -1.28 -21.79 -8.32
C LYS A 32 -1.11 -21.52 -9.82
N GLN A 33 -2.05 -20.83 -10.43
CA GLN A 33 -2.02 -20.47 -11.85
C GLN A 33 -1.49 -19.05 -12.01
N TYR A 34 -2.05 -18.09 -11.27
CA TYR A 34 -1.78 -16.67 -11.45
C TYR A 34 -0.59 -16.15 -10.68
N TYR A 35 -0.10 -16.85 -9.65
CA TYR A 35 1.08 -16.42 -8.90
C TYR A 35 2.22 -17.36 -9.22
N ALA A 36 3.36 -16.80 -9.62
CA ALA A 36 4.56 -17.59 -9.89
C ALA A 36 5.00 -18.32 -8.61
N ASP A 37 5.53 -19.54 -8.74
CA ASP A 37 5.94 -20.36 -7.60
C ASP A 37 6.92 -19.64 -6.66
N GLY A 38 7.82 -18.83 -7.24
CA GLY A 38 8.80 -18.00 -6.55
C GLY A 38 8.42 -16.53 -6.42
N ILE A 39 7.12 -16.19 -6.39
CA ILE A 39 6.66 -14.80 -6.25
C ILE A 39 7.28 -14.10 -5.04
N TYR A 40 7.60 -12.83 -5.21
CA TYR A 40 8.00 -11.93 -4.13
C TYR A 40 6.81 -11.08 -3.72
N VAL A 41 6.38 -11.13 -2.45
CA VAL A 41 5.30 -10.29 -1.92
C VAL A 41 5.84 -9.46 -0.77
N ARG A 42 5.71 -8.13 -0.88
CA ARG A 42 6.18 -7.18 0.12
C ARG A 42 5.01 -6.39 0.65
N SER A 43 4.81 -6.49 1.96
CA SER A 43 3.78 -5.74 2.66
C SER A 43 4.37 -5.04 3.89
N PRO A 44 3.68 -4.06 4.49
CA PRO A 44 4.13 -3.48 5.75
C PRO A 44 4.37 -4.51 6.86
N ALA A 45 3.61 -5.61 6.87
CA ALA A 45 3.69 -6.63 7.90
C ALA A 45 4.88 -7.59 7.72
N SER A 46 5.29 -7.86 6.48
CA SER A 46 6.34 -8.84 6.19
C SER A 46 6.80 -8.84 4.73
N PHE A 47 7.94 -9.47 4.50
CA PHE A 47 8.39 -9.95 3.20
C PHE A 47 8.14 -11.46 3.09
N VAL A 48 7.50 -11.89 2.00
CA VAL A 48 7.20 -13.31 1.73
C VAL A 48 7.76 -13.69 0.37
N LYS A 49 8.42 -14.85 0.32
CA LYS A 49 8.95 -15.44 -0.91
C LYS A 49 8.32 -16.81 -1.14
N GLY A 50 7.65 -16.93 -2.28
CA GLY A 50 7.03 -18.15 -2.75
C GLY A 50 5.53 -18.24 -2.48
N ASN A 51 4.83 -18.92 -3.39
CA ASN A 51 3.37 -18.91 -3.45
C ASN A 51 2.69 -19.69 -2.31
N ARG A 52 3.38 -20.65 -1.68
CA ARG A 52 2.81 -21.46 -0.59
C ARG A 52 2.36 -20.61 0.58
N ASP A 53 3.19 -19.66 0.99
CA ASP A 53 2.91 -18.81 2.15
C ASP A 53 1.86 -17.75 1.80
N VAL A 54 1.80 -17.32 0.53
CA VAL A 54 0.71 -16.48 0.00
C VAL A 54 -0.64 -17.19 0.09
N ILE A 55 -0.73 -18.46 -0.30
CA ILE A 55 -1.95 -19.26 -0.17
C ILE A 55 -2.44 -19.28 1.29
N GLY A 56 -1.53 -19.52 2.25
CA GLY A 56 -1.86 -19.51 3.67
C GLY A 56 -2.40 -18.16 4.14
N ALA A 57 -1.74 -17.06 3.76
CA ALA A 57 -2.17 -15.71 4.11
C ALA A 57 -3.54 -15.33 3.48
N THR A 58 -3.79 -15.77 2.25
CA THR A 58 -5.10 -15.59 1.58
C THR A 58 -6.19 -16.36 2.31
N MET A 59 -5.94 -17.62 2.66
CA MET A 59 -6.90 -18.43 3.43
C MET A 59 -7.21 -17.80 4.80
N ALA A 60 -6.20 -17.33 5.53
CA ALA A 60 -6.39 -16.65 6.81
C ALA A 60 -7.25 -15.38 6.67
N THR A 61 -6.97 -14.54 5.66
CA THR A 61 -7.77 -13.33 5.41
C THR A 61 -9.21 -13.68 5.02
N LEU A 62 -9.44 -14.72 4.20
CA LEU A 62 -10.80 -15.15 3.82
C LEU A 62 -11.57 -15.83 4.96
N ASN A 63 -10.87 -16.41 5.93
CA ASN A 63 -11.50 -16.88 7.16
C ASN A 63 -12.00 -15.70 7.99
N GLU A 64 -11.12 -14.72 8.21
CA GLU A 64 -11.39 -13.54 9.04
C GLU A 64 -12.48 -12.62 8.43
N PHE A 65 -12.48 -12.50 7.10
CA PHE A 65 -13.39 -11.67 6.31
C PHE A 65 -14.06 -12.46 5.16
N PRO A 66 -15.02 -13.37 5.46
CA PRO A 66 -15.56 -14.31 4.48
C PRO A 66 -16.50 -13.69 3.44
N ASP A 67 -16.99 -12.47 3.68
CA ASP A 67 -17.87 -11.69 2.78
C ASP A 67 -17.11 -10.55 2.06
N ARG A 68 -15.78 -10.56 2.14
CA ARG A 68 -14.92 -9.50 1.62
C ARG A 68 -15.10 -9.29 0.12
N ARG A 69 -15.20 -8.02 -0.26
CA ARG A 69 -15.13 -7.55 -1.66
C ARG A 69 -13.93 -6.64 -1.87
N LEU A 70 -13.45 -6.56 -3.11
CA LEU A 70 -12.29 -5.78 -3.54
C LEU A 70 -12.66 -4.96 -4.79
N LEU A 71 -13.31 -3.82 -4.54
CA LEU A 71 -13.81 -2.96 -5.61
C LEU A 71 -12.65 -2.17 -6.24
N GLY A 72 -12.37 -2.42 -7.52
CA GLY A 72 -11.37 -1.68 -8.28
C GLY A 72 -11.73 -0.21 -8.44
N GLU A 73 -11.00 0.69 -7.77
CA GLU A 73 -11.18 2.14 -7.95
C GLU A 73 -10.42 2.63 -9.20
N ASP A 74 -9.24 2.07 -9.46
CA ASP A 74 -8.39 2.45 -10.61
C ASP A 74 -7.21 1.48 -10.82
N VAL A 75 -6.78 1.27 -12.06
CA VAL A 75 -5.55 0.54 -12.44
C VAL A 75 -4.71 1.43 -13.37
N ILE A 76 -3.54 1.86 -12.90
CA ILE A 76 -2.53 2.56 -13.72
C ILE A 76 -1.45 1.54 -14.04
N TRP A 77 -1.00 1.47 -15.28
CA TRP A 77 -0.04 0.43 -15.67
C TRP A 77 0.87 0.88 -16.81
N CYS A 78 2.02 0.22 -16.92
CA CYS A 78 3.00 0.40 -17.98
C CYS A 78 3.66 -0.93 -18.37
N GLY A 79 4.51 -0.89 -19.39
CA GLY A 79 5.20 -2.07 -19.94
C GLY A 79 4.45 -2.71 -21.09
N THR A 80 4.95 -3.85 -21.56
CA THR A 80 4.34 -4.64 -22.63
C THR A 80 4.23 -6.10 -22.24
N PRO A 81 3.29 -6.88 -22.83
CA PRO A 81 3.15 -8.30 -22.51
C PRO A 81 4.45 -9.10 -22.71
N GLU A 82 5.29 -8.70 -23.67
CA GLU A 82 6.54 -9.40 -24.02
C GLU A 82 7.64 -9.22 -22.96
N THR A 83 7.74 -8.03 -22.36
CA THR A 83 8.77 -7.72 -21.36
C THR A 83 8.26 -7.78 -19.92
N GLY A 84 6.95 -7.93 -19.76
CA GLY A 84 6.25 -7.80 -18.49
C GLY A 84 5.58 -6.44 -18.34
N MET A 85 4.44 -6.46 -17.64
CA MET A 85 3.61 -5.30 -17.38
C MET A 85 3.53 -5.08 -15.88
N LEU A 86 3.65 -3.82 -15.45
CA LEU A 86 3.46 -3.46 -14.06
C LEU A 86 2.16 -2.69 -13.91
N SER A 87 1.33 -3.14 -12.98
CA SER A 87 0.17 -2.40 -12.50
C SER A 87 0.48 -1.68 -11.19
N SER A 88 -0.19 -0.56 -10.97
CA SER A 88 -0.42 0.07 -9.67
C SER A 88 -1.91 0.30 -9.55
N HIS A 89 -2.56 -0.48 -8.71
CA HIS A 89 -4.01 -0.50 -8.59
C HIS A 89 -4.46 -0.16 -7.18
N ARG A 90 -5.60 0.52 -7.12
CA ARG A 90 -6.24 0.92 -5.87
C ARG A 90 -7.57 0.19 -5.76
N LEU A 91 -7.74 -0.48 -4.64
CA LEU A 91 -8.94 -1.23 -4.31
C LEU A 91 -9.59 -0.60 -3.08
N LEU A 92 -10.91 -0.57 -3.10
CA LEU A 92 -11.72 -0.30 -1.94
C LEU A 92 -12.31 -1.62 -1.45
N SER A 93 -11.86 -2.07 -0.29
CA SER A 93 -12.36 -3.29 0.31
C SER A 93 -13.54 -3.00 1.25
N THR A 94 -14.56 -3.85 1.18
CA THR A 94 -15.68 -3.89 2.12
C THR A 94 -15.75 -5.30 2.69
N ALA A 95 -15.90 -5.43 4.00
CA ALA A 95 -15.97 -6.73 4.66
C ALA A 95 -16.67 -6.62 6.02
N THR A 96 -17.04 -7.77 6.58
CA THR A 96 -17.49 -7.91 7.97
C THR A 96 -16.52 -8.83 8.70
N HIS A 97 -16.09 -8.43 9.90
CA HIS A 97 -15.21 -9.26 10.74
C HIS A 97 -16.02 -10.38 11.39
N LEU A 98 -16.06 -11.53 10.71
CA LEU A 98 -16.93 -12.66 11.04
C LEU A 98 -16.16 -13.92 11.46
N GLY A 99 -14.86 -13.99 11.16
CA GLY A 99 -13.99 -15.06 11.63
C GLY A 99 -12.92 -14.54 12.55
N GLU A 100 -12.31 -15.46 13.29
CA GLU A 100 -11.11 -15.18 14.07
C GLU A 100 -9.88 -15.02 13.17
N GLY A 101 -8.92 -14.23 13.63
CA GLY A 101 -7.68 -13.98 12.90
C GLY A 101 -6.74 -13.03 13.63
N VAL A 102 -6.02 -12.21 12.88
CA VAL A 102 -5.05 -11.24 13.42
C VAL A 102 -5.74 -10.20 14.30
N TYR A 103 -7.01 -9.92 14.03
CA TYR A 103 -7.84 -9.00 14.81
C TYR A 103 -8.50 -9.66 16.03
N GLY A 104 -8.21 -10.93 16.33
CA GLY A 104 -8.80 -11.68 17.43
C GLY A 104 -10.19 -12.23 17.09
N GLU A 105 -11.06 -12.33 18.08
CA GLU A 105 -12.42 -12.86 17.94
C GLU A 105 -13.30 -12.01 17.02
N ALA A 106 -14.21 -12.67 16.30
CA ALA A 106 -15.15 -12.02 15.38
C ALA A 106 -15.99 -10.94 16.09
N THR A 107 -15.87 -9.69 15.63
CA THR A 107 -16.59 -8.55 16.24
C THR A 107 -17.95 -8.28 15.60
N GLY A 108 -18.25 -8.88 14.44
CA GLY A 108 -19.44 -8.62 13.64
C GLY A 108 -19.48 -7.23 13.00
N LYS A 109 -18.40 -6.42 13.14
CA LYS A 109 -18.36 -5.06 12.60
C LYS A 109 -18.07 -5.07 11.11
N GLN A 110 -18.81 -4.23 10.39
CA GLN A 110 -18.49 -3.90 9.00
C GLN A 110 -17.31 -2.94 8.95
N VAL A 111 -16.39 -3.18 8.02
CA VAL A 111 -15.21 -2.36 7.79
C VAL A 111 -15.06 -2.04 6.32
N ARG A 112 -14.57 -0.83 6.06
CA ARG A 112 -14.23 -0.33 4.73
C ARG A 112 -12.82 0.25 4.75
N TYR A 113 -11.94 -0.25 3.89
CA TYR A 113 -10.53 0.16 3.90
C TYR A 113 -9.94 0.09 2.50
N ARG A 114 -8.85 0.82 2.28
CA ARG A 114 -8.18 0.83 0.98
C ARG A 114 -6.99 -0.10 0.95
N ILE A 115 -6.76 -0.61 -0.25
CA ILE A 115 -5.59 -1.38 -0.60
C ILE A 115 -4.96 -0.74 -1.82
N LEU A 116 -3.64 -0.77 -1.81
CA LEU A 116 -2.79 -0.25 -2.84
C LEU A 116 -1.79 -1.35 -3.17
N ALA A 117 -1.77 -1.77 -4.43
CA ALA A 117 -0.94 -2.86 -4.86
C ALA A 117 -0.23 -2.55 -6.18
N ASP A 118 1.08 -2.76 -6.20
CA ASP A 118 1.86 -2.79 -7.42
C ASP A 118 2.17 -4.25 -7.77
N CYS A 119 1.70 -4.73 -8.92
CA CYS A 119 1.93 -6.10 -9.36
C CYS A 119 2.62 -6.13 -10.73
N HIS A 120 3.75 -6.81 -10.79
CA HIS A 120 4.42 -7.15 -12.05
C HIS A 120 3.93 -8.51 -12.53
N ALA A 121 3.45 -8.54 -13.77
CA ALA A 121 2.93 -9.74 -14.39
C ALA A 121 3.50 -9.95 -15.78
N ILE A 122 3.79 -11.21 -16.09
CA ILE A 122 4.28 -11.68 -17.39
C ILE A 122 3.82 -13.13 -17.57
N ASN A 123 3.51 -13.53 -18.81
CA ASN A 123 3.05 -14.90 -19.12
C ASN A 123 1.90 -15.39 -18.22
N ASN A 124 0.86 -14.56 -18.04
CA ASN A 124 -0.32 -14.83 -17.22
C ASN A 124 -0.05 -14.98 -15.71
N GLN A 125 1.16 -14.68 -15.23
CA GLN A 125 1.54 -14.81 -13.83
C GLN A 125 2.03 -13.50 -13.23
N ILE A 126 1.58 -13.19 -12.03
CA ILE A 126 2.14 -12.20 -11.11
C ILE A 126 3.36 -12.83 -10.43
N ASN A 127 4.50 -12.16 -10.49
CA ASN A 127 5.76 -12.67 -9.93
C ASN A 127 6.47 -11.69 -8.99
N ASP A 128 5.96 -10.47 -8.85
CA ASP A 128 6.45 -9.45 -7.94
C ASP A 128 5.28 -8.57 -7.50
N GLU A 129 5.02 -8.48 -6.20
CA GLU A 129 3.90 -7.73 -5.62
C GLU A 129 4.38 -6.85 -4.45
N TRP A 130 3.97 -5.59 -4.46
CA TRP A 130 4.03 -4.68 -3.32
C TRP A 130 2.62 -4.35 -2.90
N LEU A 131 2.26 -4.62 -1.66
CA LEU A 131 0.88 -4.55 -1.17
C LEU A 131 0.81 -3.77 0.14
N VAL A 132 0.05 -2.69 0.14
CA VAL A 132 -0.33 -1.98 1.35
C VAL A 132 -1.83 -2.13 1.58
N ARG A 133 -2.19 -2.71 2.73
CA ARG A 133 -3.55 -2.73 3.27
C ARG A 133 -3.62 -1.73 4.42
N ASP A 134 -4.65 -0.88 4.42
CA ASP A 134 -4.85 0.08 5.52
C ASP A 134 -5.38 -0.61 6.79
N GLN A 135 -4.49 -1.31 7.49
CA GLN A 135 -4.75 -1.96 8.79
C GLN A 135 -5.27 -0.95 9.82
N GLY A 136 -4.74 0.29 9.76
CA GLY A 136 -5.13 1.36 10.66
C GLY A 136 -6.59 1.77 10.50
N ALA A 137 -7.15 1.67 9.28
CA ALA A 137 -8.58 1.90 9.05
C ALA A 137 -9.43 0.80 9.68
N ILE A 138 -9.01 -0.46 9.56
CA ILE A 138 -9.73 -1.61 10.12
C ILE A 138 -9.78 -1.48 11.63
N VAL A 139 -8.63 -1.33 12.29
CA VAL A 139 -8.50 -1.23 13.74
C VAL A 139 -9.33 -0.09 14.32
N ARG A 140 -9.32 1.09 13.69
CA ARG A 140 -10.14 2.22 14.14
C ARG A 140 -11.64 1.99 13.98
N GLN A 141 -12.07 1.34 12.89
CA GLN A 141 -13.48 0.96 12.70
C GLN A 141 -13.92 -0.12 13.71
N MET A 142 -12.99 -0.95 14.20
CA MET A 142 -13.23 -1.83 15.33
C MET A 142 -13.40 -1.09 16.67
N GLY A 143 -13.17 0.22 16.71
CA GLY A 143 -13.24 1.03 17.93
C GLY A 143 -12.02 0.87 18.83
N TRP A 144 -10.90 0.37 18.26
CA TRP A 144 -9.66 0.18 18.99
C TRP A 144 -8.68 1.31 18.71
N ASP A 145 -7.84 1.60 19.71
CA ASP A 145 -6.68 2.46 19.51
C ASP A 145 -5.60 1.67 18.74
N ALA A 146 -5.09 2.27 17.67
CA ALA A 146 -4.18 1.57 16.79
C ALA A 146 -2.79 1.35 17.41
N LYS A 147 -2.38 2.21 18.36
CA LYS A 147 -1.15 2.01 19.14
C LYS A 147 -1.30 0.83 20.06
N GLN A 148 -2.36 0.82 20.85
CA GLN A 148 -2.60 -0.25 21.81
C GLN A 148 -2.78 -1.60 21.11
N TYR A 149 -3.59 -1.65 20.04
CA TYR A 149 -3.84 -2.89 19.28
C TYR A 149 -2.56 -3.62 18.92
N ALA A 150 -1.55 -2.86 18.54
CA ALA A 150 -0.34 -3.45 18.06
C ALA A 150 0.64 -3.78 19.19
N VAL A 151 0.52 -3.14 20.37
CA VAL A 151 1.24 -3.56 21.60
C VAL A 151 0.76 -4.94 21.93
N ASP A 152 -0.57 -5.09 21.92
CA ASP A 152 -1.23 -6.36 22.16
C ASP A 152 -0.86 -7.39 21.08
N LEU A 153 -0.67 -6.96 19.81
CA LEU A 153 -0.22 -7.86 18.74
C LEU A 153 1.20 -8.38 19.01
N ILE A 154 2.14 -7.49 19.33
CA ILE A 154 3.51 -7.90 19.69
C ILE A 154 3.51 -8.86 20.87
N GLU A 155 2.73 -8.58 21.91
CA GLU A 155 2.65 -9.43 23.09
C GLU A 155 2.10 -10.82 22.73
N ARG A 156 1.03 -10.87 21.93
CA ARG A 156 0.44 -12.12 21.42
C ARG A 156 1.41 -12.94 20.57
N GLU A 157 2.29 -12.29 19.82
CA GLU A 157 3.31 -12.96 19.01
C GLU A 157 4.57 -13.36 19.82
N GLY A 158 4.48 -13.40 21.15
CA GLY A 158 5.58 -13.85 22.02
C GLY A 158 6.51 -12.73 22.47
N GLY A 159 6.06 -11.49 22.34
CA GLY A 159 6.80 -10.31 22.71
C GLY A 159 7.80 -9.87 21.64
N PRO A 160 8.48 -8.74 21.87
CA PRO A 160 9.10 -8.00 20.78
C PRO A 160 10.42 -8.60 20.24
N GLU A 161 10.94 -9.71 20.81
CA GLU A 161 12.02 -10.50 20.20
C GLU A 161 11.51 -11.59 19.25
N ALA A 162 10.29 -12.07 19.48
CA ALA A 162 9.71 -13.21 18.78
C ALA A 162 8.65 -12.81 17.75
N CYS A 163 8.09 -11.60 17.89
CA CYS A 163 7.06 -11.09 16.99
C CYS A 163 7.55 -11.04 15.53
N VAL A 164 6.60 -11.15 14.60
CA VAL A 164 6.88 -10.98 13.18
C VAL A 164 7.42 -9.58 12.98
N GLN A 165 8.63 -9.51 12.42
CA GLN A 165 9.26 -8.23 12.19
C GLN A 165 8.61 -7.55 10.99
N PRO A 166 8.24 -6.26 11.10
CA PRO A 166 7.71 -5.52 9.97
C PRO A 166 8.76 -5.45 8.85
N PHE A 167 8.30 -5.19 7.64
CA PHE A 167 9.20 -5.05 6.50
C PHE A 167 10.24 -3.93 6.74
N HIS A 168 11.50 -4.27 6.53
CA HIS A 168 12.62 -3.33 6.51
C HIS A 168 13.41 -3.52 5.20
N PRO A 169 13.95 -2.46 4.58
CA PRO A 169 14.75 -2.58 3.35
C PRO A 169 15.91 -3.57 3.45
N ASP A 170 16.49 -3.75 4.64
CA ASP A 170 17.57 -4.74 4.86
C ASP A 170 17.09 -6.19 4.74
N LEU A 171 15.77 -6.43 4.84
CA LEU A 171 15.13 -7.73 4.62
C LEU A 171 14.71 -7.92 3.16
N ASP A 172 14.80 -6.87 2.34
CA ASP A 172 14.34 -6.92 0.96
C ASP A 172 15.32 -7.68 0.06
N GLU A 173 14.78 -8.46 -0.87
CA GLU A 173 15.51 -9.11 -1.93
C GLU A 173 15.06 -8.55 -3.28
N GLN A 174 16.01 -8.34 -4.20
CA GLN A 174 15.68 -7.91 -5.55
C GLN A 174 14.80 -8.96 -6.26
N GLY A 175 13.55 -8.58 -6.51
CA GLY A 175 12.58 -9.41 -7.22
C GLY A 175 12.73 -9.37 -8.74
N PRO A 176 11.88 -10.13 -9.47
CA PRO A 176 11.88 -10.21 -10.92
C PRO A 176 11.69 -8.85 -11.62
N TYR A 177 10.92 -7.94 -11.01
CA TYR A 177 10.71 -6.61 -11.57
C TYR A 177 11.88 -5.68 -11.21
N ARG A 178 12.56 -5.15 -12.24
CA ARG A 178 13.70 -4.23 -12.09
C ARG A 178 13.43 -2.81 -12.59
N GLY A 179 12.22 -2.55 -13.09
CA GLY A 179 11.85 -1.24 -13.61
C GLY A 179 11.54 -0.22 -12.50
N ARG A 180 11.42 1.05 -12.91
CA ARG A 180 10.96 2.17 -12.05
C ARG A 180 9.68 2.83 -12.57
N GLY A 181 9.03 2.19 -13.54
CA GLY A 181 7.75 2.62 -14.11
C GLY A 181 7.93 3.16 -15.51
N ASN A 182 7.36 4.33 -15.78
CA ASN A 182 7.47 5.00 -17.08
C ASN A 182 7.94 6.45 -16.92
N ASP A 183 8.16 7.13 -18.04
CA ASP A 183 8.65 8.51 -18.14
C ASP A 183 7.53 9.52 -18.36
N SER A 184 6.28 9.16 -18.04
CA SER A 184 5.12 10.02 -18.28
C SER A 184 5.24 11.36 -17.56
N VAL A 185 4.88 12.44 -18.26
CA VAL A 185 4.85 13.80 -17.71
C VAL A 185 4.01 13.91 -16.44
N TRP A 186 2.92 13.13 -16.33
CA TRP A 186 2.04 13.12 -15.15
C TRP A 186 2.67 12.43 -13.94
N GLY A 187 3.41 11.34 -14.18
CA GLY A 187 4.20 10.67 -13.15
C GLY A 187 5.28 11.59 -12.62
N ASN A 188 6.00 12.26 -13.53
CA ASN A 188 7.05 13.23 -13.18
C ASN A 188 6.49 14.46 -12.44
N ALA A 189 5.36 15.02 -12.88
CA ALA A 189 4.72 16.15 -12.21
C ALA A 189 4.30 15.78 -10.78
N PHE A 190 3.68 14.61 -10.59
CA PHE A 190 3.30 14.16 -9.25
C PHE A 190 4.53 13.87 -8.37
N ALA A 191 5.58 13.28 -8.95
CA ALA A 191 6.84 13.04 -8.26
C ALA A 191 7.48 14.34 -7.77
N HIS A 192 7.52 15.37 -8.63
CA HIS A 192 8.05 16.69 -8.26
C HIS A 192 7.26 17.30 -7.10
N ILE A 193 5.93 17.35 -7.20
CA ILE A 193 5.06 17.88 -6.14
C ILE A 193 5.31 17.18 -4.81
N LEU A 194 5.39 15.84 -4.83
CA LEU A 194 5.61 15.07 -3.62
C LEU A 194 7.02 15.28 -3.04
N SER A 195 8.05 15.37 -3.87
CA SER A 195 9.41 15.67 -3.41
C SER A 195 9.48 17.05 -2.73
N GLU A 196 8.86 18.07 -3.29
CA GLU A 196 8.82 19.42 -2.70
C GLU A 196 8.11 19.43 -1.34
N ILE A 197 6.99 18.70 -1.21
CA ILE A 197 6.31 18.50 0.08
C ILE A 197 7.26 17.86 1.10
N MET A 198 8.04 16.86 0.68
CA MET A 198 8.98 16.13 1.55
C MET A 198 10.22 16.96 1.91
N ASP A 199 10.60 17.90 1.05
CA ASP A 199 11.62 18.93 1.27
C ASP A 199 11.09 20.14 2.06
N ALA A 200 9.92 19.99 2.70
CA ALA A 200 9.24 20.98 3.54
C ALA A 200 8.74 22.23 2.81
N ASN A 201 8.65 22.20 1.47
CA ASN A 201 7.99 23.22 0.68
C ASN A 201 6.48 22.93 0.55
N LEU A 202 5.72 23.10 1.64
CA LEU A 202 4.27 22.87 1.64
C LEU A 202 3.48 23.91 0.80
N ALA A 203 4.10 25.04 0.45
CA ALA A 203 3.47 26.06 -0.39
C ALA A 203 3.10 25.55 -1.80
N ILE A 204 3.71 24.43 -2.24
CA ILE A 204 3.38 23.78 -3.50
C ILE A 204 1.97 23.16 -3.52
N ILE A 205 1.41 22.83 -2.35
CA ILE A 205 0.10 22.18 -2.25
C ILE A 205 -0.99 23.08 -2.86
N PRO A 206 -1.23 24.32 -2.38
CA PRO A 206 -2.25 25.19 -2.98
C PRO A 206 -1.92 25.67 -4.40
N GLN A 207 -0.69 25.48 -4.89
CA GLN A 207 -0.29 25.83 -6.26
C GLN A 207 -0.71 24.75 -7.27
N HIS A 208 -0.70 23.48 -6.88
CA HIS A 208 -0.91 22.35 -7.80
C HIS A 208 -2.13 21.47 -7.47
N TYR A 209 -2.66 21.58 -6.26
CA TYR A 209 -3.89 20.89 -5.88
C TYR A 209 -5.10 21.78 -6.15
N ASP A 210 -6.17 21.17 -6.64
CA ASP A 210 -7.46 21.86 -6.67
C ASP A 210 -7.91 22.17 -5.24
N ARG A 211 -8.47 23.37 -5.03
CA ARG A 211 -8.98 23.77 -3.70
C ARG A 211 -10.06 22.82 -3.17
N ALA A 212 -10.78 22.11 -4.04
CA ALA A 212 -11.78 21.12 -3.68
C ALA A 212 -11.23 19.68 -3.70
N VAL A 213 -9.91 19.48 -3.66
CA VAL A 213 -9.32 18.15 -3.61
C VAL A 213 -9.88 17.32 -2.46
N THR A 214 -10.17 16.06 -2.75
CA THR A 214 -10.46 15.03 -1.75
C THR A 214 -9.30 14.05 -1.70
N GLY A 215 -8.66 13.93 -0.55
CA GLY A 215 -7.59 12.99 -0.29
C GLY A 215 -8.06 11.85 0.61
N TYR A 216 -7.60 10.64 0.30
CA TYR A 216 -7.80 9.46 1.13
C TYR A 216 -6.47 9.04 1.74
N PHE A 217 -6.39 9.12 3.06
CA PHE A 217 -5.16 9.00 3.83
C PHE A 217 -5.21 7.79 4.77
N PRO A 218 -4.04 7.31 5.24
CA PRO A 218 -3.95 6.17 6.15
C PRO A 218 -4.83 6.31 7.40
N GLY A 219 -5.32 5.18 7.89
CA GLY A 219 -6.27 5.14 9.00
C GLY A 219 -7.71 5.37 8.58
N GLY A 220 -8.02 5.27 7.28
CA GLY A 220 -9.38 5.50 6.75
C GLY A 220 -9.81 6.97 6.76
N GLN A 221 -8.85 7.90 6.77
CA GLN A 221 -9.13 9.33 6.83
C GLN A 221 -9.50 9.86 5.44
N GLU A 222 -10.56 10.64 5.38
CA GLU A 222 -10.96 11.42 4.21
C GLU A 222 -10.76 12.89 4.56
N LEU A 223 -9.83 13.53 3.88
CA LEU A 223 -9.51 14.94 4.09
C LEU A 223 -9.89 15.72 2.84
N SER A 224 -10.46 16.90 3.04
CA SER A 224 -10.88 17.79 1.97
C SER A 224 -10.06 19.07 1.99
N SER A 225 -10.02 19.77 0.85
CA SER A 225 -9.25 21.00 0.66
C SER A 225 -7.74 20.79 0.68
N THR A 226 -7.03 21.81 0.19
CA THR A 226 -5.59 21.95 0.36
C THR A 226 -5.18 21.92 1.83
N ASP A 227 -6.05 22.40 2.74
CA ASP A 227 -5.79 22.42 4.19
C ASP A 227 -5.69 21.01 4.78
N GLY A 228 -6.54 20.09 4.34
CA GLY A 228 -6.49 18.69 4.75
C GLY A 228 -5.22 17.99 4.27
N VAL A 229 -4.83 18.25 3.02
CA VAL A 229 -3.59 17.73 2.44
C VAL A 229 -2.37 18.26 3.19
N ASP A 230 -2.30 19.58 3.42
CA ASP A 230 -1.24 20.25 4.17
C ASP A 230 -1.11 19.68 5.59
N SER A 231 -2.21 19.60 6.33
CA SER A 231 -2.22 19.10 7.71
C SER A 231 -1.67 17.67 7.81
N PHE A 232 -2.02 16.79 6.86
CA PHE A 232 -1.48 15.44 6.83
C PHE A 232 0.03 15.44 6.59
N TRP A 233 0.51 16.14 5.56
CA TRP A 233 1.92 16.13 5.18
C TRP A 233 2.80 16.83 6.20
N MET A 234 2.36 17.96 6.76
CA MET A 234 3.01 18.61 7.88
C MET A 234 3.12 17.67 9.08
N GLY A 235 2.03 16.98 9.42
CA GLY A 235 2.01 16.00 10.50
C GLY A 235 2.99 14.85 10.29
N LEU A 236 3.04 14.29 9.08
CA LEU A 236 3.97 13.22 8.72
C LEU A 236 5.43 13.71 8.75
N ARG A 237 5.71 14.86 8.14
CA ARG A 237 7.08 15.41 8.08
C ARG A 237 7.59 15.76 9.47
N ALA A 238 6.74 16.31 10.33
CA ALA A 238 7.06 16.61 11.72
C ALA A 238 7.26 15.36 12.58
N ALA A 239 6.73 14.21 12.20
CA ALA A 239 6.94 12.93 12.90
C ALA A 239 8.30 12.31 12.54
N PHE A 240 8.79 12.52 11.31
CA PHE A 240 10.01 11.91 10.77
C PHE A 240 11.05 12.94 10.27
N PRO A 241 11.43 13.97 11.05
CA PRO A 241 12.29 15.07 10.60
C PRO A 241 13.62 14.60 9.98
N SER A 242 14.21 13.49 10.44
CA SER A 242 15.47 12.98 9.91
C SER A 242 15.34 11.93 8.79
N ALA A 243 14.13 11.56 8.37
CA ALA A 243 13.94 10.45 7.44
C ALA A 243 14.22 10.81 5.98
N THR A 244 14.83 9.86 5.26
CA THR A 244 15.17 9.94 3.85
C THR A 244 13.99 9.53 2.98
N PHE A 245 13.42 10.46 2.25
CA PHE A 245 12.39 10.17 1.26
C PHE A 245 13.00 9.66 -0.05
N GLN A 246 12.41 8.63 -0.66
CA GLN A 246 12.83 8.12 -1.96
C GLN A 246 11.62 7.65 -2.77
N ILE A 247 11.50 8.14 -4.00
CA ILE A 247 10.55 7.59 -4.97
C ILE A 247 11.17 6.33 -5.59
N GLU A 248 10.51 5.20 -5.36
CA GLU A 248 10.91 3.88 -5.86
C GLU A 248 10.34 3.63 -7.24
N HIS A 249 9.14 4.16 -7.49
CA HIS A 249 8.38 3.92 -8.68
C HIS A 249 7.51 5.11 -9.04
N LEU A 250 7.46 5.45 -10.33
CA LEU A 250 6.56 6.48 -10.84
C LEU A 250 5.90 6.03 -12.15
N MET A 251 4.60 6.27 -12.23
CA MET A 251 3.82 6.05 -13.46
C MET A 251 2.87 7.19 -13.70
N GLY A 252 2.71 7.54 -14.96
CA GLY A 252 1.57 8.31 -15.46
C GLY A 252 0.87 7.58 -16.59
N ARG A 253 -0.42 7.87 -16.77
CA ARG A 253 -1.25 7.30 -17.83
C ARG A 253 -2.38 8.24 -18.22
N GLU A 254 -2.61 8.31 -19.52
CA GLU A 254 -3.78 8.94 -20.13
C GLU A 254 -4.55 7.88 -20.89
N ASP A 255 -5.84 7.75 -20.58
CA ASP A 255 -6.74 6.84 -21.27
C ASP A 255 -7.87 7.64 -21.93
N PRO A 256 -8.42 7.17 -23.06
CA PRO A 256 -9.59 7.78 -23.67
C PRO A 256 -10.73 7.92 -22.65
N LEU A 257 -11.38 9.09 -22.63
CA LEU A 257 -12.50 9.41 -21.74
C LEU A 257 -12.15 9.39 -20.23
N MET A 258 -10.87 9.45 -19.87
CA MET A 258 -10.41 9.59 -18.50
C MET A 258 -9.48 10.80 -18.36
N PRO A 259 -9.44 11.45 -17.19
CA PRO A 259 -8.38 12.40 -16.93
C PRO A 259 -7.01 11.70 -16.88
N ALA A 260 -5.95 12.48 -16.98
CA ALA A 260 -4.61 12.00 -16.67
C ALA A 260 -4.57 11.40 -15.26
N ARG A 261 -3.76 10.38 -15.05
CA ARG A 261 -3.63 9.73 -13.74
C ARG A 261 -2.18 9.40 -13.49
N ALA A 262 -1.78 9.48 -12.22
CA ALA A 262 -0.44 9.13 -11.79
C ALA A 262 -0.46 8.24 -10.55
N ALA A 263 0.57 7.40 -10.42
CA ALA A 263 0.83 6.57 -9.26
C ALA A 263 2.30 6.65 -8.88
N LEU A 264 2.57 6.80 -7.59
CA LEU A 264 3.91 6.76 -7.03
C LEU A 264 3.97 5.70 -5.94
N ARG A 265 5.05 4.90 -5.97
CA ARG A 265 5.52 4.12 -4.82
C ARG A 265 6.79 4.75 -4.31
N TRP A 266 6.81 5.03 -3.03
CA TRP A 266 7.92 5.73 -2.39
C TRP A 266 8.18 5.14 -1.02
N SER A 267 9.36 5.39 -0.48
CA SER A 267 9.83 5.03 0.85
C SER A 267 10.27 6.26 1.64
N LEU A 268 10.25 6.18 2.96
CA LEU A 268 10.73 7.24 3.85
C LEU A 268 11.54 6.61 5.01
N THR A 269 12.85 6.61 4.92
CA THR A 269 13.70 5.84 5.83
C THR A 269 14.37 6.72 6.89
N GLY A 270 13.92 6.70 8.15
CA GLY A 270 14.58 7.32 9.30
C GLY A 270 13.81 7.14 10.61
N LYS A 271 14.20 7.83 11.68
CA LYS A 271 13.59 7.63 13.01
C LYS A 271 12.28 8.39 13.14
N HIS A 272 11.40 7.90 14.00
CA HIS A 272 10.37 8.75 14.60
C HIS A 272 11.02 9.58 15.72
N ASP A 273 11.57 10.74 15.36
CA ASP A 273 12.35 11.62 16.24
C ASP A 273 11.80 13.05 16.31
N GLY A 274 10.59 13.29 15.82
CA GLY A 274 9.90 14.58 15.90
C GLY A 274 8.58 14.58 16.70
N SER A 275 7.79 15.64 16.55
CA SER A 275 6.61 15.96 17.38
C SER A 275 5.26 15.88 16.66
N GLY A 276 5.23 15.37 15.42
CA GLY A 276 4.03 15.25 14.58
C GLY A 276 2.94 14.31 15.09
N VAL A 277 1.87 14.15 14.29
CA VAL A 277 0.74 13.24 14.58
C VAL A 277 1.22 11.79 14.50
N GLN A 278 1.79 11.35 15.61
CA GLN A 278 2.15 10.01 16.07
C GLN A 278 2.81 10.21 17.45
N ARG A 279 2.09 10.75 18.45
CA ARG A 279 2.69 11.14 19.74
C ARG A 279 3.29 9.94 20.50
N VAL A 280 4.62 9.75 20.42
CA VAL A 280 5.47 9.21 21.50
C VAL A 280 6.87 9.81 21.41
N GLN A 281 7.34 10.38 22.52
CA GLN A 281 8.66 10.96 22.75
C GLN A 281 9.84 9.94 22.72
N ARG A 282 9.59 8.69 22.32
CA ARG A 282 10.48 7.53 22.17
C ARG A 282 9.67 6.34 21.59
N CYS A 283 9.38 6.32 20.28
CA CYS A 283 8.93 5.12 19.53
C CYS A 283 8.58 5.44 18.07
N THR A 284 9.25 4.73 17.15
CA THR A 284 8.66 3.79 16.18
C THR A 284 7.38 4.15 15.40
N SER A 285 7.49 4.22 14.08
CA SER A 285 6.43 3.83 13.13
C SER A 285 7.13 3.12 11.97
N TRP A 286 6.72 1.93 11.53
CA TRP A 286 5.58 1.71 10.63
C TRP A 286 4.54 0.72 11.14
N GLY A 287 3.26 1.01 10.84
CA GLY A 287 2.16 0.07 11.08
C GLY A 287 2.12 -0.50 12.49
N PHE A 288 2.57 0.28 13.48
CA PHE A 288 2.71 -0.10 14.88
C PHE A 288 3.47 -1.42 15.13
N HIS A 289 4.77 -1.33 15.42
CA HIS A 289 5.46 -1.83 16.63
C HIS A 289 6.97 -2.05 16.43
N THR A 290 7.81 -1.74 17.45
CA THR A 290 9.20 -2.26 17.59
C THR A 290 9.70 -2.21 19.05
N ARG A 291 10.73 -3.01 19.32
CA ARG A 291 11.51 -3.11 20.58
C ARG A 291 12.64 -2.09 20.70
N SER A 292 12.98 -1.80 21.95
CA SER A 292 14.23 -1.16 22.40
C SER A 292 15.23 -2.22 22.87
N SER A 293 16.46 -2.22 22.32
CA SER A 293 17.64 -2.76 23.00
C SER A 293 18.65 -1.64 23.21
N ALA A 294 19.31 -1.64 24.36
CA ALA A 294 20.26 -0.63 24.79
C ALA A 294 21.35 -0.34 23.73
N LEU A 295 21.68 0.95 23.59
CA LEU A 295 22.78 1.51 22.78
C LEU A 295 22.63 1.39 21.25
N GLY A 296 22.13 2.46 20.62
CA GLY A 296 22.40 2.77 19.21
C GLY A 296 21.17 2.82 18.29
N GLY A 297 20.91 4.01 17.73
CA GLY A 297 20.24 4.26 16.45
C GLY A 297 19.04 3.42 15.98
N CYS A 298 17.81 3.92 16.14
CA CYS A 298 16.63 3.47 15.38
C CYS A 298 16.73 3.82 13.87
N VAL A 299 16.19 3.03 12.96
CA VAL A 299 15.95 3.40 11.55
C VAL A 299 14.56 2.87 11.26
N ALA A 300 13.60 3.72 10.90
CA ALA A 300 12.33 3.26 10.33
C ALA A 300 12.41 3.36 8.81
N SER A 301 11.68 2.54 8.05
CA SER A 301 11.50 2.72 6.61
C SER A 301 10.02 2.67 6.27
N THR A 302 9.60 3.61 5.43
CA THR A 302 8.22 4.12 5.46
C THR A 302 7.67 4.16 4.03
N ARG A 303 7.22 3.02 3.50
CA ARG A 303 6.72 2.95 2.12
C ARG A 303 5.22 3.22 2.02
N PHE A 304 4.84 4.40 1.54
CA PHE A 304 3.45 4.65 1.14
C PHE A 304 3.34 4.53 -0.38
N LEU A 305 2.21 3.97 -0.82
CA LEU A 305 1.71 4.18 -2.16
C LEU A 305 0.68 5.30 -2.05
N MET A 306 0.74 6.31 -2.90
CA MET A 306 -0.32 7.31 -3.00
C MET A 306 -0.76 7.40 -4.45
N LYS A 307 -2.07 7.34 -4.68
CA LYS A 307 -2.66 7.42 -6.02
C LYS A 307 -3.63 8.58 -6.02
N GLN A 308 -3.39 9.58 -6.87
CA GLN A 308 -4.33 10.67 -7.09
C GLN A 308 -4.99 10.51 -8.44
N ARG A 309 -6.33 10.61 -8.46
CA ARG A 309 -7.03 10.96 -9.71
C ARG A 309 -6.66 12.42 -9.98
N SER A 310 -6.09 12.73 -11.14
CA SER A 310 -5.97 14.14 -11.51
C SER A 310 -7.39 14.64 -11.79
N GLY A 311 -7.93 15.34 -10.79
CA GLY A 311 -9.07 16.26 -10.95
C GLY A 311 -8.59 17.71 -10.91
N SER A 312 -7.27 17.94 -10.94
CA SER A 312 -6.62 19.23 -10.82
C SER A 312 -6.23 19.75 -12.20
N ARG A 313 -6.45 21.05 -12.43
CA ARG A 313 -5.86 21.78 -13.56
C ARG A 313 -4.34 21.70 -13.42
N LEU A 314 -3.73 20.74 -14.11
CA LEU A 314 -2.30 20.69 -14.31
C LEU A 314 -2.00 21.39 -15.64
N LEU A 315 -1.85 22.71 -15.56
CA LEU A 315 -1.20 23.58 -16.54
C LEU A 315 -0.42 24.63 -15.76
#